data_AF-A0A1G9FMP2-F1
#
_entry.id   AF-A0A1G9FMP2-F1
#
_cell.length_a   1.000
_cell.length_b   1.000
_cell.length_c   1.000
_cell.angle_alpha   90.00
_cell.angle_beta   90.00
_cell.angle_gamma   90.00
#
_symmetry.space_group_name_H-M   'P 1'
#
loop_
_entity.id
_entity.type
_entity.pdbx_description
1 polymer ?
#
loop_
_entity_poly.entity_id
_entity_poly.type
_entity_poly.pdbx_seq_one_letter_code
_entity_poly.pdbx_strand_id
1 'polypeptide(L)'
;MAPEEIEKKFAEIENRLNALDSRVDTLEQHISSSLDNFGDYKNRNEQELQLMKGQIESMINSIESLISAAEYQQSNERAKGLLRRLRNNQTRIAKQLKANKA
;
A
#
# COMPACT_ATOMS: atom_id res chain seq x y z
N MET A 1 26.59 21.41 21.86
CA MET A 1 25.79 21.71 20.66
C MET A 1 25.20 23.08 20.90
N ALA A 2 25.48 24.03 20.01
CA ALA A 2 24.94 25.38 20.15
C ALA A 2 23.42 25.36 19.85
N PRO A 3 22.61 26.26 20.44
CA PRO A 3 21.19 26.37 20.13
C PRO A 3 20.90 26.45 18.62
N GLU A 4 21.73 27.18 17.85
CA GLU A 4 21.54 27.28 16.39
C GLU A 4 21.80 25.96 15.65
N GLU A 5 22.71 25.12 16.14
CA GLU A 5 22.96 23.79 15.57
C GLU A 5 21.78 22.83 15.82
N ILE A 6 21.11 22.99 16.97
CA ILE A 6 19.91 22.22 17.32
C ILE A 6 18.75 22.62 16.41
N GLU A 7 18.50 23.93 16.25
CA GLU A 7 17.46 24.45 15.36
C GLU A 7 17.64 23.97 13.92
N LYS A 8 18.88 24.02 13.42
CA LYS A 8 19.18 23.53 12.07
C LYS A 8 18.88 22.03 11.91
N LYS A 9 19.20 21.21 12.92
CA LYS A 9 18.90 19.77 12.90
C LYS A 9 17.40 19.50 12.97
N PHE A 10 16.65 20.27 13.76
CA PHE A 10 15.19 20.15 13.81
C PHE A 10 14.56 20.47 12.45
N ALA A 11 14.96 21.57 11.83
CA ALA A 11 14.47 21.93 10.49
C ALA A 11 14.79 20.86 9.43
N GLU A 12 15.96 20.22 9.50
CA GLU A 12 16.31 19.11 8.62
C GLU A 12 15.42 17.88 8.86
N ILE A 13 15.14 17.55 10.12
CA ILE A 13 14.25 16.44 10.48
C ILE A 13 12.82 16.71 9.99
N GLU A 14 12.28 17.91 10.21
CA GLU A 14 10.95 18.30 9.72
C GLU A 14 10.84 18.18 8.20
N ASN A 15 11.84 18.67 7.47
CA ASN A 15 11.88 18.53 6.01
C ASN A 15 11.89 17.06 5.57
N ARG A 16 12.65 16.21 6.26
CA ARG A 16 12.67 14.77 5.97
C ARG A 16 11.34 14.10 6.28
N LEU A 17 10.66 14.50 7.35
CA LEU A 17 9.32 14.00 7.69
C LEU A 17 8.29 14.38 6.62
N ASN A 18 8.26 15.66 6.21
CA ASN A 18 7.37 16.13 5.13
C ASN A 18 7.61 15.38 3.81
N ALA A 19 8.87 15.10 3.48
CA ALA A 19 9.22 14.32 2.29
C ALA A 19 8.77 12.85 2.41
N LEU A 20 8.81 12.26 3.60
CA LEU A 20 8.30 10.91 3.85
C LEU A 20 6.78 10.86 3.68
N ASP A 21 6.04 11.81 4.24
CA ASP A 21 4.58 11.89 4.08
C ASP A 21 4.18 11.98 2.61
N SER A 22 4.85 12.83 1.83
CA SER A 22 4.61 12.97 0.39
C SER A 22 4.84 11.65 -0.38
N ARG A 23 5.84 10.87 0.04
CA ARG A 23 6.13 9.56 -0.57
C ARG A 23 5.06 8.53 -0.20
N VAL A 24 4.54 8.57 1.03
CA VAL A 24 3.42 7.71 1.46
C VAL A 24 2.18 8.01 0.62
N ASP A 25 1.83 9.27 0.42
CA ASP A 25 0.68 9.66 -0.41
C ASP A 25 0.82 9.18 -1.87
N THR A 26 2.03 9.31 -2.43
CA THR A 26 2.33 8.79 -3.77
C THR A 26 2.16 7.27 -3.85
N LEU A 27 2.59 6.53 -2.82
CA LEU A 27 2.40 5.08 -2.76
C LEU A 27 0.91 4.70 -2.65
N GLU A 28 0.13 5.42 -1.84
CA GLU A 28 -1.33 5.20 -1.75
C GLU A 28 -2.02 5.38 -3.11
N GLN A 29 -1.64 6.43 -3.85
CA GLN A 29 -2.17 6.70 -5.19
C GLN A 29 -1.78 5.61 -6.19
N HIS A 30 -0.53 5.15 -6.15
CA HIS A 30 -0.05 4.07 -7.02
C HIS A 30 -0.77 2.75 -6.75
N ILE A 31 -0.96 2.39 -5.47
CA ILE A 31 -1.71 1.19 -5.08
C ILE A 31 -3.16 1.30 -5.53
N SER A 32 -3.80 2.45 -5.31
CA SER A 32 -5.18 2.67 -5.75
C SER A 32 -5.31 2.52 -7.27
N SER A 33 -4.43 3.15 -8.04
CA SER A 33 -4.42 3.05 -9.50
C SER A 33 -4.18 1.63 -9.98
N SER A 34 -3.27 0.90 -9.34
CA SER A 34 -3.00 -0.51 -9.64
C SER A 34 -4.23 -1.38 -9.40
N LEU A 35 -4.94 -1.16 -8.29
CA LEU A 35 -6.16 -1.89 -7.98
C LEU A 35 -7.31 -1.58 -8.95
N ASP A 36 -7.42 -0.34 -9.40
CA ASP A 36 -8.45 0.05 -10.36
C ASP A 36 -8.17 -0.58 -11.75
N ASN A 37 -6.89 -0.73 -12.13
CA ASN A 37 -6.47 -1.43 -13.34
C ASN A 37 -6.69 -2.95 -13.31
N PHE A 38 -6.86 -3.55 -12.13
CA PHE A 38 -7.14 -4.99 -12.04
C PHE A 38 -8.52 -5.36 -12.61
N GLY A 39 -9.46 -4.42 -12.65
CA GLY A 39 -10.68 -4.52 -13.46
C GLY A 39 -11.49 -5.80 -13.26
N ASP A 40 -11.98 -6.39 -14.35
CA ASP A 40 -12.80 -7.61 -14.33
C ASP A 40 -11.96 -8.89 -14.28
N TYR A 41 -11.83 -9.45 -13.08
CA TYR A 41 -11.16 -10.72 -12.82
C TYR A 41 -11.74 -11.88 -13.65
N LYS A 42 -13.03 -11.84 -14.04
CA LYS A 42 -13.69 -12.96 -14.73
C LYS A 42 -13.13 -13.25 -16.12
N ASN A 43 -12.53 -12.25 -16.76
CA ASN A 43 -11.99 -12.37 -18.12
C ASN A 43 -10.48 -12.65 -18.13
N ARG A 44 -9.87 -12.90 -16.96
CA ARG A 44 -8.43 -13.15 -16.83
C ARG A 44 -8.12 -14.64 -16.88
N ASN A 45 -7.03 -14.98 -17.55
CA ASN A 45 -6.50 -16.34 -17.53
C ASN A 45 -5.80 -16.66 -16.21
N GLU A 46 -5.46 -17.94 -15.99
CA GLU A 46 -4.82 -18.37 -14.74
C GLU A 46 -3.47 -17.69 -14.50
N GLN A 47 -2.62 -17.53 -15.52
CA GLN A 47 -1.31 -16.91 -15.36
C GLN A 47 -1.43 -15.43 -14.93
N GLU A 48 -2.36 -14.68 -15.54
CA GLU A 48 -2.66 -13.30 -15.15
C GLU A 48 -3.14 -13.22 -13.70
N LEU A 49 -4.07 -14.09 -13.30
CA LEU A 49 -4.59 -14.12 -11.93
C LEU A 49 -3.51 -14.47 -10.90
N GLN A 50 -2.57 -15.37 -11.22
CA GLN A 50 -1.45 -15.69 -10.33
C GLN A 50 -0.48 -14.50 -10.20
N LEU A 51 -0.18 -13.80 -11.30
CA LEU A 51 0.64 -12.61 -11.25
C LEU A 51 0.00 -11.53 -10.38
N MET A 52 -1.29 -11.26 -10.58
CA MET A 52 -2.06 -10.29 -9.78
C MET A 52 -2.09 -10.70 -8.31
N LYS A 53 -2.25 -12.00 -8.00
CA LYS A 53 -2.20 -12.51 -6.61
C LYS A 53 -0.87 -12.17 -5.94
N GLY A 54 0.25 -12.44 -6.61
CA GLY A 54 1.58 -12.14 -6.07
C GLY A 54 1.79 -10.64 -5.85
N GLN A 55 1.32 -9.80 -6.78
CA GLN A 55 1.36 -8.34 -6.63
C GLN A 55 0.55 -7.88 -5.41
N ILE A 56 -0.68 -8.39 -5.23
CA ILE A 56 -1.51 -8.04 -4.07
C ILE A 56 -0.85 -8.50 -2.76
N GLU A 57 -0.30 -9.71 -2.71
CA GLU A 57 0.37 -10.23 -1.52
C GLU A 57 1.56 -9.37 -1.12
N SER A 58 2.37 -8.94 -2.09
CA SER A 58 3.47 -8.00 -1.84
C SER A 58 2.96 -6.65 -1.30
N MET A 59 1.90 -6.09 -1.89
CA MET A 59 1.31 -4.82 -1.42
C MET A 59 0.74 -4.94 -0.01
N ILE A 60 0.08 -6.06 0.32
CA ILE A 60 -0.45 -6.32 1.66
C ILE A 60 0.69 -6.30 2.69
N ASN A 61 1.77 -7.04 2.44
CA ASN A 61 2.91 -7.11 3.35
C ASN A 61 3.56 -5.74 3.57
N SER A 62 3.67 -4.93 2.52
CA SER A 62 4.18 -3.56 2.62
C SER A 62 3.27 -2.67 3.46
N ILE A 63 1.95 -2.72 3.25
CA ILE A 63 1.00 -1.91 4.02
C ILE A 63 0.94 -2.35 5.50
N GLU A 64 0.98 -3.66 5.78
CA GLU A 64 1.00 -4.16 7.16
C GLU A 64 2.25 -3.71 7.91
N SER A 65 3.40 -3.66 7.22
CA SER A 65 4.64 -3.12 7.77
C SER A 65 4.53 -1.61 8.05
N LEU A 66 3.91 -0.85 7.14
CA LEU A 66 3.66 0.58 7.33
C LEU A 66 2.70 0.85 8.49
N ILE A 67 1.62 0.09 8.61
CA ILE A 67 0.66 0.19 9.73
C ILE A 67 1.37 -0.07 11.06
N SER A 68 2.23 -1.07 11.12
CA SER A 68 2.97 -1.44 12.33
C SER A 68 4.00 -0.38 12.74
N ALA A 69 4.57 0.34 11.77
CA ALA A 69 5.51 1.42 11.99
C ALA A 69 4.83 2.80 12.18
N ALA A 70 3.52 2.91 11.91
CA ALA A 70 2.82 4.19 11.93
C ALA A 70 2.53 4.65 13.38
N GLU A 71 3.20 5.72 13.80
CA GLU A 71 2.93 6.40 15.07
C GLU A 71 1.74 7.38 14.96
N TYR A 72 1.45 7.86 13.75
CA TYR A 72 0.35 8.80 13.48
C TYR A 72 -0.97 8.09 13.15
N GLN A 73 -2.01 8.38 13.96
CA GLN A 73 -3.32 7.73 13.85
C GLN A 73 -4.00 7.92 12.49
N GLN A 74 -3.91 9.12 11.89
CA GLN A 74 -4.56 9.40 10.60
C GLN A 74 -3.93 8.60 9.44
N SER A 75 -2.61 8.51 9.38
CA SER A 75 -1.90 7.68 8.38
C SER A 75 -2.20 6.20 8.58
N ASN A 76 -2.40 5.77 9.82
CA ASN A 76 -2.78 4.40 10.15
C ASN A 76 -4.19 4.05 9.63
N GLU A 77 -5.17 4.95 9.78
CA GLU A 77 -6.53 4.73 9.26
C GLU A 77 -6.58 4.65 7.73
N ARG A 78 -5.83 5.50 7.02
CA ARG A 78 -5.74 5.43 5.55
C ARG A 78 -5.13 4.10 5.09
N ALA A 79 -4.03 3.70 5.71
CA ALA A 79 -3.36 2.44 5.44
C ALA A 79 -4.27 1.21 5.72
N LYS A 80 -5.06 1.22 6.81
CA LYS A 80 -6.08 0.19 7.08
C LYS A 80 -7.15 0.13 5.99
N GLY A 81 -7.59 1.28 5.49
CA GLY A 81 -8.53 1.37 4.36
C GLY A 81 -8.00 0.70 3.10
N LEU A 82 -6.73 0.97 2.75
CA LEU A 82 -6.06 0.32 1.64
C LEU A 82 -5.87 -1.19 1.86
N LEU A 83 -5.45 -1.60 3.05
CA LEU A 83 -5.31 -3.00 3.42
C LEU A 83 -6.63 -3.78 3.22
N ARG A 84 -7.75 -3.18 3.61
CA ARG A 84 -9.08 -3.75 3.37
C ARG A 84 -9.37 -3.92 1.88
N ARG A 85 -9.07 -2.91 1.05
CA ARG A 85 -9.24 -2.99 -0.42
C ARG A 85 -8.39 -4.10 -1.03
N LEU A 86 -7.13 -4.21 -0.62
CA LEU A 86 -6.22 -5.27 -1.09
C LEU A 86 -6.75 -6.66 -0.75
N ARG A 87 -7.17 -6.89 0.50
CA ARG A 87 -7.74 -8.18 0.94
C ARG A 87 -9.01 -8.55 0.18
N ASN A 88 -9.85 -7.57 -0.14
CA ASN A 88 -11.04 -7.80 -0.98
C ASN A 88 -10.64 -8.27 -2.39
N ASN A 89 -9.62 -7.65 -2.99
CA ASN A 89 -9.13 -8.05 -4.31
C ASN A 89 -8.43 -9.42 -4.28
N GLN A 90 -7.66 -9.72 -3.22
CA GLN A 90 -7.11 -11.06 -2.98
C GLN A 90 -8.21 -12.13 -2.98
N THR A 91 -9.33 -11.85 -2.30
CA THR A 91 -10.48 -12.75 -2.22
C THR A 91 -11.11 -12.98 -3.60
N ARG A 92 -11.26 -11.93 -4.41
CA ARG A 92 -11.81 -12.02 -5.78
C ARG A 92 -10.92 -12.87 -6.68
N ILE A 93 -9.61 -12.65 -6.65
CA ILE A 93 -8.64 -13.45 -7.40
C ILE A 93 -8.69 -14.91 -6.98
N ALA A 94 -8.68 -15.19 -5.67
CA ALA A 94 -8.76 -16.55 -5.16
C ALA A 94 -10.05 -17.27 -5.60
N LYS A 95 -11.18 -16.55 -5.63
CA LYS A 95 -12.45 -17.08 -6.14
C LYS A 95 -12.36 -17.41 -7.63
N GLN A 96 -11.79 -16.52 -8.44
CA GLN A 96 -11.69 -16.75 -9.89
C GLN A 96 -10.71 -17.89 -10.22
N LEU A 97 -9.57 -17.97 -9.52
CA LEU A 97 -8.62 -19.07 -9.69
C LEU A 97 -9.27 -20.44 -9.41
N LYS A 98 -10.17 -20.51 -8.41
CA LYS A 98 -10.94 -21.74 -8.16
C LYS A 98 -11.94 -22.03 -9.29
N ALA A 99 -12.59 -21.01 -9.83
CA ALA A 99 -13.54 -21.16 -10.93
C ALA A 99 -12.87 -21.60 -12.23
N ASN A 100 -11.66 -21.10 -12.55
CA ASN A 100 -10.92 -21.49 -13.75
C ASN A 100 -10.38 -22.94 -13.69
N LYS A 101 -10.35 -23.56 -12.50
CA LYS A 101 -9.89 -24.94 -12.28
C LYS A 101 -11.01 -25.97 -12.25
N ALA A 102 -12.27 -25.51 -12.20
CA ALA A 102 -13.47 -26.34 -12.18
C ALA A 102 -13.97 -26.58 -13.60
#